data_AF-A0A0C9V2W8-F1
#
_entry.id   AF-A0A0C9V2W8-F1
#
_cell.length_a   1.000
_cell.length_b   1.000
_cell.length_c   1.000
_cell.angle_alpha   90.00
_cell.angle_beta   90.00
_cell.angle_gamma   90.00
#
_symmetry.space_group_name_H-M   'P 1'
#
loop_
_entity.id
_entity.type
_entity.pdbx_description
1 polymer ?
#
loop_
_entity_poly.entity_id
_entity_poly.type
_entity_poly.pdbx_seq_one_letter_code
_entity_poly.pdbx_strand_id
1 'polypeptide(L)'
;MSPRYPKVVALDLDFVIFTSYFDDKKFGNHGWVNGDLRDNLQLIDPHTIQDKKNHANKLHMGKDIPKIIHDLVMRNVEIAIVSQHPNKDL
;
A
#
# COMPACT_ATOMS: atom_id res chain seq x y z
N MET A 1 33.51 4.22 10.55
CA MET A 1 32.25 3.85 11.24
C MET A 1 31.25 3.46 10.17
N SER A 2 30.68 2.26 10.21
CA SER A 2 29.59 1.90 9.29
C SER A 2 28.41 2.86 9.51
N PRO A 3 27.76 3.36 8.45
CA PRO A 3 26.60 4.23 8.59
C PRO A 3 25.55 3.53 9.46
N ARG A 4 25.04 4.23 10.49
CA ARG A 4 23.96 3.69 11.32
C ARG A 4 22.70 3.63 10.49
N TYR A 5 22.21 2.42 10.28
CA TYR A 5 20.95 2.17 9.60
C TYR A 5 19.82 2.12 10.64
N PRO A 6 18.62 2.65 10.35
CA PRO A 6 17.48 2.52 11.26
C PRO A 6 17.16 1.05 11.53
N LYS A 7 16.69 0.75 12.74
CA LYS A 7 16.19 -0.59 13.09
C LYS A 7 14.73 -0.79 12.68
N VAL A 8 13.97 0.30 12.66
CA VAL A 8 12.55 0.35 12.33
C VAL A 8 12.29 1.53 11.40
N VAL A 9 11.49 1.32 10.36
CA VAL A 9 10.94 2.38 9.50
C VAL A 9 9.43 2.23 9.46
N ALA A 10 8.73 3.30 9.85
CA ALA A 10 7.28 3.40 9.72
C ALA A 10 6.92 4.18 8.46
N LEU A 11 6.05 3.62 7.62
CA LEU A 11 5.60 4.22 6.37
C LEU A 11 4.11 4.52 6.44
N ASP A 12 3.72 5.71 5.99
CA ASP A 12 2.32 6.01 5.72
C ASP A 12 1.89 5.37 4.40
N LEU A 13 0.57 5.21 4.22
CA LEU A 13 -0.03 4.72 2.99
C LEU A 13 -0.17 5.86 1.98
N ASP A 14 -0.94 6.89 2.33
CA ASP A 14 -1.33 7.96 1.42
C ASP A 14 -0.16 8.92 1.17
N PHE A 15 0.11 9.22 -0.10
CA PHE A 15 1.22 10.08 -0.54
C PHE A 15 2.63 9.63 -0.12
N VAL A 16 2.78 8.42 0.43
CA VAL A 16 4.07 7.83 0.79
C VAL A 16 4.27 6.53 0.03
N ILE A 17 3.48 5.48 0.33
CA ILE A 17 3.49 4.24 -0.46
C ILE A 17 2.72 4.45 -1.76
N PHE A 18 1.51 5.00 -1.66
CA PHE A 18 0.66 5.32 -2.81
C PHE A 18 0.79 6.78 -3.20
N THR A 19 0.61 7.07 -4.48
CA THR A 19 0.72 8.43 -5.02
C THR A 19 -0.57 9.26 -4.86
N SER A 20 -1.57 8.74 -4.16
CA SER A 20 -2.86 9.37 -3.92
C SER A 20 -3.51 8.80 -2.66
N TYR A 21 -4.60 9.42 -2.21
CA TYR A 21 -5.44 8.87 -1.14
C TYR A 21 -6.05 7.53 -1.52
N PHE A 22 -5.97 6.57 -0.61
CA PHE A 22 -6.81 5.39 -0.63
C PHE A 22 -8.18 5.73 -0.05
N ASP A 23 -9.21 5.67 -0.91
CA ASP A 23 -10.58 6.08 -0.57
C ASP A 23 -11.45 4.83 -0.43
N ASP A 24 -11.72 4.40 0.79
CA ASP A 24 -12.55 3.23 1.11
C ASP A 24 -14.01 3.34 0.64
N LYS A 25 -14.48 4.54 0.29
CA LYS A 25 -15.79 4.74 -0.34
C LYS A 25 -15.75 4.46 -1.85
N LYS A 26 -14.56 4.47 -2.46
CA LYS A 26 -14.36 4.16 -3.89
C LYS A 26 -13.90 2.74 -4.11
N PHE A 27 -12.98 2.24 -3.30
CA PHE A 27 -12.39 0.92 -3.43
C PHE A 27 -13.15 -0.12 -2.60
N GLY A 28 -13.50 -1.25 -3.22
CA GLY A 28 -14.25 -2.38 -2.65
C GLY A 28 -15.59 -2.02 -2.02
N ASN A 29 -16.14 -0.85 -2.37
CA ASN A 29 -17.42 -0.40 -1.88
C ASN A 29 -18.54 -1.38 -2.31
N HIS A 30 -19.35 -1.79 -1.33
CA HIS A 30 -20.47 -2.73 -1.41
C HIS A 30 -20.14 -4.23 -1.48
N GLY A 31 -18.91 -4.64 -1.12
CA GLY A 31 -18.64 -6.05 -0.77
C GLY A 31 -19.06 -7.07 -1.83
N TRP A 32 -18.97 -6.69 -3.12
CA TRP A 32 -19.57 -7.46 -4.21
C TRP A 32 -19.03 -8.88 -4.33
N VAL A 33 -17.78 -9.09 -3.90
CA VAL A 33 -17.15 -10.41 -3.90
C VAL A 33 -17.31 -11.12 -2.54
N ASN A 34 -16.91 -10.51 -1.41
CA ASN A 34 -16.84 -11.23 -0.12
C ASN A 34 -16.87 -10.40 1.17
N GLY A 35 -17.28 -9.12 1.15
CA GLY A 35 -17.23 -8.27 2.36
C GLY A 35 -15.81 -7.89 2.86
N ASP A 36 -14.77 -8.66 2.49
CA ASP A 36 -13.35 -8.27 2.61
C ASP A 36 -12.95 -7.38 1.43
N LEU A 37 -12.42 -6.20 1.73
CA LEU A 37 -11.93 -5.22 0.76
C LEU A 37 -10.81 -5.79 -0.12
N ARG A 38 -9.93 -6.64 0.43
CA ARG A 38 -8.81 -7.26 -0.30
C ARG A 38 -9.29 -8.13 -1.45
N ASP A 39 -10.41 -8.82 -1.26
CA ASP A 39 -11.03 -9.65 -2.29
C ASP A 39 -11.60 -8.84 -3.46
N ASN A 40 -11.84 -7.54 -3.26
CA ASN A 40 -12.35 -6.63 -4.27
C ASN A 40 -11.26 -5.89 -5.05
N LEU A 41 -9.98 -6.09 -4.71
CA LEU A 41 -8.83 -5.46 -5.38
C LEU A 41 -8.08 -6.47 -6.26
N GLN A 42 -7.54 -6.00 -7.37
CA GLN A 42 -6.65 -6.78 -8.24
C GLN A 42 -5.39 -6.00 -8.58
N LEU A 43 -4.27 -6.70 -8.66
CA LEU A 43 -3.02 -6.17 -9.16
C LEU A 43 -3.03 -6.19 -10.69
N ILE A 44 -2.83 -5.03 -11.33
CA ILE A 44 -2.79 -4.91 -12.80
C ILE A 44 -1.36 -4.99 -13.31
N ASP A 45 -0.45 -4.40 -12.56
CA ASP A 45 0.99 -4.41 -12.80
C ASP A 45 1.71 -4.22 -11.46
N PRO A 46 3.05 -4.35 -11.40
CA PRO A 46 3.79 -4.28 -10.13
C PRO A 46 3.60 -3.00 -9.32
N HIS A 47 3.07 -1.93 -9.92
CA HIS A 47 2.88 -0.62 -9.29
C HIS A 47 1.43 -0.15 -9.30
N THR A 48 0.48 -0.95 -9.79
CA THR A 48 -0.91 -0.52 -9.91
C THR A 48 -1.87 -1.58 -9.38
N ILE A 49 -2.68 -1.18 -8.40
CA ILE A 49 -3.86 -1.93 -7.99
C ILE A 49 -5.11 -1.24 -8.52
N GLN A 50 -6.14 -2.03 -8.75
CA GLN A 50 -7.41 -1.59 -9.31
C GLN A 50 -8.56 -2.27 -8.59
N ASP A 51 -9.70 -1.58 -8.49
CA ASP A 51 -10.95 -2.19 -8.06
C ASP A 51 -11.48 -3.17 -9.12
N LYS A 52 -11.84 -4.39 -8.73
CA LYS A 52 -12.32 -5.45 -9.63
C LYS A 52 -13.67 -5.13 -10.29
N LYS A 53 -14.49 -4.26 -9.70
CA LYS A 53 -15.82 -3.90 -10.21
C LYS A 53 -15.76 -2.62 -11.04
N ASN A 54 -15.07 -1.61 -10.55
CA ASN A 54 -14.89 -0.35 -11.25
C ASN A 54 -13.43 -0.15 -11.66
N HIS A 55 -13.12 -0.58 -12.88
CA HIS A 55 -11.79 -0.46 -13.46
C HIS A 55 -11.29 1.00 -13.62
N ALA A 56 -12.15 2.02 -13.44
CA ALA A 56 -11.70 3.40 -13.37
C ALA A 56 -11.00 3.73 -12.05
N ASN A 57 -11.30 3.00 -10.96
CA ASN A 57 -10.69 3.19 -9.66
C ASN A 57 -9.35 2.46 -9.63
N LYS A 58 -8.26 3.23 -9.72
CA LYS A 58 -6.88 2.74 -9.69
C LYS A 58 -6.09 3.48 -8.62
N LEU A 59 -5.16 2.75 -8.02
CA LEU A 59 -4.19 3.30 -7.08
C LEU A 59 -2.79 2.90 -7.54
N HIS A 60 -1.90 3.87 -7.53
CA HIS A 60 -0.54 3.69 -8.00
C HIS A 60 0.43 3.77 -6.84
N MET A 61 1.32 2.79 -6.75
CA MET A 61 2.44 2.78 -5.83
C MET A 61 3.58 3.63 -6.40
N GLY A 62 4.31 4.33 -5.53
CA GLY A 62 5.52 5.04 -5.92
C GLY A 62 6.53 4.08 -6.58
N LYS A 63 7.11 4.50 -7.71
CA LYS A 63 7.98 3.62 -8.52
C LYS A 63 9.17 3.06 -7.74
N ASP A 64 9.73 3.84 -6.83
CA ASP A 64 10.89 3.49 -6.02
C ASP A 64 10.54 2.70 -4.75
N ILE A 65 9.26 2.59 -4.38
CA ILE A 65 8.85 1.90 -3.15
C ILE A 65 9.34 0.45 -3.11
N PRO A 66 9.19 -0.38 -4.17
CA PRO A 66 9.75 -1.73 -4.15
C PRO A 66 11.26 -1.76 -3.89
N LYS A 67 12.01 -0.82 -4.46
CA LYS A 67 13.46 -0.71 -4.27
C LYS A 67 13.82 -0.29 -2.85
N ILE A 68 13.09 0.67 -2.28
CA ILE A 68 13.26 1.12 -0.90
C ILE A 68 12.98 -0.03 0.06
N ILE A 69 11.82 -0.69 -0.06
CA ILE A 69 11.44 -1.85 0.77
C ILE A 69 12.49 -2.96 0.66
N HIS A 70 12.97 -3.25 -0.54
CA HIS A 70 14.03 -4.23 -0.75
C HIS A 70 15.32 -3.86 0.00
N ASP A 71 15.80 -2.61 -0.06
CA ASP A 71 17.00 -2.17 0.69
C ASP A 71 16.80 -2.27 2.21
N LEU A 72 15.60 -1.93 2.71
CA LEU A 72 15.26 -2.07 4.13
C LEU A 72 15.29 -3.54 4.59
N VAL A 73 14.65 -4.43 3.83
CA VAL A 73 14.63 -5.88 4.13
C VAL A 73 16.02 -6.48 4.08
N MET A 74 16.84 -6.14 3.08
CA MET A 74 18.22 -6.61 2.95
C MET A 74 19.13 -6.20 4.11
N ARG A 75 18.71 -5.23 4.93
CA ARG A 75 19.45 -4.70 6.08
C ARG A 75 18.82 -5.10 7.42
N ASN A 76 17.87 -6.03 7.42
CA ASN A 76 17.13 -6.46 8.60
C ASN A 76 16.45 -5.29 9.33
N VAL A 77 15.90 -4.34 8.57
CA VAL A 77 15.08 -3.26 9.13
C VAL A 77 13.63 -3.75 9.25
N GLU A 78 13.03 -3.54 10.42
CA GLU A 78 11.62 -3.79 10.63
C GLU A 78 10.78 -2.70 9.94
N ILE A 79 9.76 -3.11 9.20
CA ILE A 79 8.89 -2.20 8.45
C ILE A 79 7.52 -2.21 9.13
N ALA A 80 7.03 -1.03 9.49
CA ALA A 80 5.68 -0.82 10.02
C ALA A 80 4.87 0.03 9.04
N ILE A 81 3.58 -0.28 8.89
CA ILE A 81 2.63 0.58 8.19
C ILE A 81 1.88 1.39 9.25
N VAL A 82 1.87 2.71 9.12
CA VAL A 82 1.21 3.63 10.05
C VAL A 82 0.40 4.61 9.23
N SER A 83 -0.92 4.45 9.23
CA SER A 83 -1.80 5.32 8.48
C SER A 83 -2.84 5.98 9.37
N GLN A 84 -3.35 7.14 8.96
CA GLN A 84 -4.55 7.75 9.54
C GLN A 84 -5.85 7.13 8.99
N HIS A 85 -5.76 6.23 8.01
CA HIS A 85 -6.92 5.59 7.39
C HIS A 85 -7.80 4.91 8.46
N PRO A 86 -9.13 5.14 8.47
CA PRO A 86 -10.01 4.66 9.54
C PRO A 86 -10.10 3.14 9.60
N ASN A 87 -10.06 2.48 8.45
CA ASN A 87 -9.97 1.03 8.35
C ASN A 87 -8.48 0.60 8.38
N LYS A 88 -8.09 -0.17 9.40
CA LYS A 88 -6.72 -0.68 9.65
C LYS A 88 -6.47 -2.08 9.10
N ASP A 89 -7.51 -2.74 8.60
CA ASP A 89 -7.37 -4.02 7.90
C ASP A 89 -6.93 -3.81 6.43
N LEU A 90 -6.72 -2.55 6.05
CA LEU A 90 -6.18 -2.11 4.76
C LEU A 90 -4.65 -2.10 4.71
#